data_AF-A0A388SHT4-F1
#
_entry.id   AF-A0A388SHT4-F1
#
_cell.length_a   1.000
_cell.length_b   1.000
_cell.length_c   1.000
_cell.angle_alpha   90.00
_cell.angle_beta   90.00
_cell.angle_gamma   90.00
#
_symmetry.space_group_name_H-M   'P 1'
#
loop_
_entity.id
_entity.type
_entity.pdbx_description
1 polymer ?
#
loop_
_entity_poly.entity_id
_entity_poly.type
_entity_poly.pdbx_seq_one_letter_code
_entity_poly.pdbx_strand_id
1 'polypeptide(L)'
;MGSDMTCRAMEDISLRNDAGHDIAFKGRLFSECSWYDDETGVLTRQKLYVTEDNEQIYYIVSGSGAARSRRAYRLRVEGDRCVINNGQCDMSMQLDMLLLAVRGLCGLDAAPSDAALLASVEETLKAANG
;
A
#
# COMPACT_ATOMS: atom_id res chain seq x y z
N MET A 1 -17.90 14.08 -5.94
CA MET A 1 -17.27 15.19 -5.18
C MET A 1 -15.80 14.87 -5.04
N GLY A 2 -14.96 15.37 -5.95
CA GLY A 2 -13.52 15.13 -5.93
C GLY A 2 -12.85 16.08 -4.94
N SER A 3 -12.41 15.56 -3.80
CA SER A 3 -11.60 16.32 -2.85
C SER A 3 -10.17 16.41 -3.38
N ASP A 4 -9.66 17.63 -3.52
CA ASP A 4 -8.28 17.99 -3.86
C ASP A 4 -7.25 17.03 -3.24
N MET A 5 -6.72 16.12 -4.06
CA MET A 5 -5.79 15.07 -3.65
C MET A 5 -4.32 15.54 -3.64
N THR A 6 -4.04 16.82 -3.93
CA THR A 6 -2.67 17.28 -4.25
C THR A 6 -2.00 18.17 -3.20
N CYS A 7 -2.69 18.69 -2.18
CA CYS A 7 -2.13 19.74 -1.31
C CYS A 7 -2.24 19.50 0.21
N ARG A 8 -2.24 18.25 0.69
CA ARG A 8 -2.02 18.04 2.15
C ARG A 8 -0.58 18.36 2.52
N ALA A 9 -0.40 19.07 3.63
CA ALA A 9 0.91 19.38 4.20
C ALA A 9 1.60 18.08 4.66
N MET A 10 2.93 18.10 4.73
CA MET A 10 3.69 17.02 5.35
C MET A 10 3.56 17.12 6.87
N GLU A 11 3.31 16.00 7.53
CA GLU A 11 3.10 15.87 8.96
C GLU A 11 4.05 14.81 9.54
N ASP A 12 4.42 14.96 10.81
CA ASP A 12 5.13 13.93 11.57
C ASP A 12 4.14 12.82 11.97
N ILE A 13 4.31 11.63 11.37
CA ILE A 13 3.40 10.50 11.52
C ILE A 13 4.17 9.32 12.13
N SER A 14 3.58 8.68 13.13
CA SER A 14 4.07 7.41 13.69
C SER A 14 2.99 6.34 13.58
N LEU A 15 3.31 5.25 12.91
CA LEU A 15 2.40 4.13 12.69
C LEU A 15 2.76 2.95 13.59
N ARG A 16 1.79 2.55 14.43
CA ARG A 16 1.91 1.36 15.27
C ARG A 16 1.99 0.12 14.38
N ASN A 17 2.99 -0.71 14.60
CA ASN A 17 3.22 -1.92 13.82
C ASN A 17 3.30 -3.13 14.76
N ASP A 18 2.39 -4.09 14.59
CA ASP A 18 2.32 -5.25 15.48
C ASP A 18 3.33 -6.36 15.06
N ALA A 19 4.00 -6.22 13.91
CA ALA A 19 4.96 -7.19 13.35
C ALA A 19 6.39 -6.65 13.19
N GLY A 20 6.74 -5.59 13.92
CA GLY A 20 8.06 -4.95 13.87
C GLY A 20 8.10 -3.71 14.77
N HIS A 21 9.09 -2.84 14.59
CA HIS A 21 9.06 -1.52 15.23
C HIS A 21 8.04 -0.60 14.56
N ASP A 22 7.56 0.37 15.34
CA ASP A 22 6.71 1.46 14.84
C ASP A 22 7.47 2.25 13.76
N ILE A 23 6.77 2.63 12.69
CA ILE A 23 7.37 3.37 11.58
C ILE A 23 7.02 4.85 11.73
N ALA A 24 8.03 5.65 12.08
CA ALA A 24 7.95 7.10 12.15
C ALA A 24 8.52 7.74 10.88
N PHE A 25 7.82 8.73 10.32
CA PHE A 25 8.22 9.44 9.11
C PHE A 25 7.52 10.79 9.03
N LYS A 26 8.07 11.68 8.20
CA LYS A 26 7.40 12.90 7.79
C LYS A 26 6.78 12.71 6.41
N GLY A 27 5.48 12.87 6.31
CA GLY A 27 4.75 12.54 5.09
C GLY A 27 3.29 12.95 5.13
N ARG A 28 2.54 12.50 4.13
CA ARG A 28 1.11 12.80 3.99
C ARG A 28 0.36 11.60 3.43
N LEU A 29 -0.92 11.50 3.79
CA LEU A 29 -1.80 10.50 3.21
C LEU A 29 -1.96 10.77 1.71
N PHE A 30 -1.71 9.75 0.90
CA PHE A 30 -1.87 9.78 -0.55
C PHE A 30 -3.16 9.09 -0.98
N SER A 31 -3.45 7.90 -0.46
CA SER A 31 -4.66 7.15 -0.77
C SER A 31 -5.10 6.31 0.44
N GLU A 32 -6.39 6.02 0.53
CA GLU A 32 -6.92 5.08 1.50
C GLU A 32 -8.15 4.35 0.96
N CYS A 33 -8.34 3.11 1.40
CA CYS A 33 -9.55 2.33 1.15
C CYS A 33 -9.91 1.52 2.40
N SER A 34 -11.16 1.11 2.50
CA SER A 34 -11.60 0.19 3.53
C SER A 34 -12.75 -0.65 3.04
N TRP A 35 -12.77 -1.91 3.44
CA TRP A 35 -13.85 -2.84 3.14
C TRP A 35 -14.13 -3.72 4.35
N TYR A 36 -15.37 -4.16 4.46
CA TYR A 36 -15.83 -5.09 5.48
C TYR A 36 -16.12 -6.42 4.82
N ASP A 37 -15.62 -7.49 5.43
CA ASP A 37 -15.92 -8.86 5.04
C ASP A 37 -17.08 -9.37 5.90
N ASP A 38 -18.25 -9.56 5.30
CA ASP A 38 -19.46 -10.03 5.97
C ASP A 38 -19.35 -11.48 6.46
N GLU A 39 -18.52 -12.33 5.83
CA GLU A 39 -18.35 -13.72 6.20
C GLU A 39 -17.47 -13.85 7.45
N THR A 40 -16.37 -13.10 7.50
CA THR A 40 -15.41 -13.15 8.61
C THR A 40 -15.66 -12.10 9.69
N GLY A 41 -16.49 -11.10 9.40
CA GLY A 41 -16.77 -9.95 10.27
C GLY A 41 -15.58 -9.00 10.43
N VAL A 42 -14.63 -9.02 9.49
CA VAL A 42 -13.38 -8.26 9.58
C VAL A 42 -13.49 -6.97 8.78
N LEU A 43 -13.27 -5.84 9.45
CA LEU A 43 -13.05 -4.55 8.78
C LEU A 43 -11.56 -4.39 8.48
N THR A 44 -11.23 -4.21 7.21
CA THR A 44 -9.87 -3.87 6.79
C THR A 44 -9.83 -2.44 6.27
N ARG A 45 -8.85 -1.66 6.73
CA ARG A 45 -8.52 -0.33 6.22
C ARG A 45 -7.06 -0.30 5.80
N GLN A 46 -6.83 0.21 4.60
CA GLN A 46 -5.50 0.38 4.04
C GLN A 46 -5.24 1.86 3.78
N LYS A 47 -4.01 2.28 4.04
CA LYS A 47 -3.54 3.64 3.79
C LYS A 47 -2.21 3.59 3.08
N LEU A 48 -2.06 4.44 2.09
CA LEU A 48 -0.82 4.70 1.39
C LEU A 48 -0.41 6.13 1.68
N TYR A 49 0.80 6.30 2.20
CA TYR A 49 1.41 7.61 2.44
C TYR A 49 2.57 7.82 1.49
N VAL A 50 2.84 9.08 1.16
CA VAL A 50 4.09 9.50 0.53
C VAL A 50 4.89 10.30 1.57
N THR A 51 6.19 10.07 1.62
CA THR A 51 7.11 10.76 2.55
C THR A 51 7.78 11.96 1.87
N GLU A 52 8.47 12.80 2.65
CA GLU A 52 9.30 13.89 2.09
C GLU A 52 10.48 13.40 1.25
N ASP A 53 10.96 12.18 1.52
CA ASP A 53 12.04 11.51 0.78
C ASP A 53 11.53 10.74 -0.46
N ASN A 54 10.27 10.97 -0.85
CA ASN A 54 9.60 10.31 -1.98
C ASN A 54 9.49 8.77 -1.85
N GLU A 55 9.56 8.26 -0.62
CA GLU A 55 9.25 6.88 -0.25
C GLU A 55 7.74 6.69 -0.07
N GLN A 56 7.27 5.45 -0.14
CA GLN A 56 5.88 5.10 0.13
C GLN A 56 5.74 4.30 1.42
N ILE A 57 4.75 4.64 2.25
CA ILE A 57 4.42 3.84 3.45
C ILE A 57 3.06 3.21 3.25
N TYR A 58 3.02 1.89 3.23
CA TYR A 58 1.79 1.11 3.14
C TYR A 58 1.40 0.58 4.52
N TYR A 59 0.18 0.91 4.95
CA TYR A 59 -0.32 0.61 6.28
C TYR A 59 -1.65 -0.10 6.22
N ILE A 60 -1.71 -1.30 6.80
CA ILE A 60 -2.87 -2.16 6.82
C ILE A 60 -3.33 -2.30 8.26
N VAL A 61 -4.60 -2.01 8.49
CA VAL A 61 -5.27 -2.28 9.75
C VAL A 61 -6.43 -3.21 9.47
N SER A 62 -6.45 -4.37 10.11
CA SER A 62 -7.59 -5.29 10.04
C SER A 62 -8.03 -5.73 11.42
N GLY A 63 -9.30 -6.04 11.61
CA GLY A 63 -9.80 -6.52 12.89
C GLY A 63 -11.29 -6.76 12.95
N SER A 64 -11.71 -7.51 13.96
CA SER A 64 -13.10 -7.74 14.34
C SER A 64 -13.28 -7.47 15.84
N GLY A 65 -14.20 -6.57 16.19
CA GLY A 65 -14.44 -6.15 17.57
C GLY A 65 -13.17 -5.67 18.28
N ALA A 66 -12.75 -6.39 19.32
CA ALA A 66 -11.56 -6.07 20.13
C ALA A 66 -10.23 -6.57 19.53
N ALA A 67 -10.27 -7.52 18.59
CA ALA A 67 -9.07 -8.03 17.94
C ALA A 67 -8.67 -7.11 16.78
N ARG A 68 -7.46 -6.54 16.83
CA ARG A 68 -6.92 -5.65 15.80
C ARG A 68 -5.47 -6.02 15.48
N SER A 69 -5.16 -6.06 14.19
CA SER A 69 -3.83 -6.24 13.63
C SER A 69 -3.44 -5.01 12.84
N ARG A 70 -2.20 -4.55 12.99
CA ARG A 70 -1.63 -3.41 12.28
C ARG A 70 -0.30 -3.83 11.68
N ARG A 71 -0.15 -3.62 10.37
CA ARG A 71 1.09 -3.90 9.64
C ARG A 71 1.49 -2.66 8.87
N ALA A 72 2.75 -2.25 9.02
CA ALA A 72 3.32 -1.11 8.31
C ALA A 72 4.53 -1.56 7.49
N TYR A 73 4.63 -1.04 6.28
CA TYR A 73 5.72 -1.32 5.35
C TYR A 73 6.22 -0.02 4.74
N ARG A 74 7.52 0.21 4.77
CA ARG A 74 8.19 1.31 4.06
C ARG A 74 8.80 0.78 2.77
N LEU A 75 8.45 1.38 1.65
CA LEU A 75 8.89 1.00 0.32
C LEU A 75 9.77 2.11 -0.25
N ARG A 76 10.97 1.75 -0.67
CA ARG A 76 11.93 2.63 -1.34
C ARG A 76 12.35 2.02 -2.67
N VAL A 77 12.51 2.85 -3.69
CA VAL A 77 13.08 2.44 -4.97
C VAL A 77 14.55 2.83 -4.99
N GLU A 78 15.41 1.84 -5.16
CA GLU A 78 16.87 1.99 -5.23
C GLU A 78 17.34 1.41 -6.57
N GLY A 79 17.47 2.27 -7.58
CA GLY A 79 17.78 1.84 -8.94
C GLY A 79 16.69 0.96 -9.54
N ASP A 80 17.03 -0.29 -9.85
CA ASP A 80 16.13 -1.31 -10.40
C ASP A 80 15.50 -2.21 -9.30
N ARG A 81 15.66 -1.86 -8.03
CA ARG A 81 15.19 -2.66 -6.89
C ARG A 81 14.17 -1.89 -6.05
N CYS A 82 13.22 -2.63 -5.49
CA CYS A 82 12.36 -2.16 -4.42
C CYS A 82 12.85 -2.75 -3.09
N VAL A 83 13.10 -1.89 -2.11
CA VAL A 83 13.40 -2.26 -0.73
C VAL A 83 12.15 -2.06 0.10
N ILE A 84 11.68 -3.15 0.74
CA ILE A 84 10.51 -3.18 1.61
C ILE A 84 10.99 -3.45 3.03
N ASN A 85 10.80 -2.48 3.92
CA ASN A 85 11.11 -2.58 5.33
C ASN A 85 9.82 -2.74 6.15
N ASN A 86 9.75 -3.75 7.01
CA ASN A 86 8.59 -3.98 7.89
C ASN A 86 8.77 -3.43 9.32
N GLY A 87 9.70 -2.51 9.53
CA GLY A 87 10.11 -2.01 10.85
C GLY A 87 11.09 -2.92 11.60
N GLN A 88 11.48 -4.08 11.05
CA GLN A 88 12.46 -4.99 11.69
C GLN A 88 13.56 -5.43 10.73
N CYS A 89 13.20 -5.75 9.49
CA CYS A 89 14.16 -6.18 8.47
C CYS A 89 13.82 -5.57 7.10
N ASP A 90 14.84 -5.52 6.25
CA ASP A 90 14.73 -5.14 4.85
C ASP A 90 14.62 -6.39 3.98
N MET A 91 13.66 -6.37 3.05
CA MET A 91 13.61 -7.27 1.91
C MET A 91 13.88 -6.46 0.65
N SER A 92 14.84 -6.89 -0.16
CA SER A 92 15.15 -6.24 -1.44
C SER A 92 14.84 -7.19 -2.58
N MET A 93 14.06 -6.73 -3.56
CA MET A 93 13.75 -7.49 -4.78
C MET A 93 13.86 -6.61 -6.02
N GLN A 94 14.12 -7.20 -7.17
CA GLN A 94 14.10 -6.47 -8.44
C GLN A 94 12.67 -6.03 -8.78
N LEU A 95 12.54 -4.84 -9.40
CA LEU A 95 11.24 -4.23 -9.72
C LEU A 95 10.45 -5.05 -10.75
N ASP A 96 11.13 -5.65 -11.73
CA ASP A 96 10.53 -6.53 -12.73
C ASP A 96 9.92 -7.79 -12.07
N MET A 97 10.62 -8.40 -11.13
CA MET A 97 10.14 -9.54 -10.35
C MET A 97 8.98 -9.17 -9.43
N LEU A 98 9.03 -7.99 -8.80
CA LEU A 98 7.91 -7.47 -8.00
C LEU A 98 6.68 -7.28 -8.88
N LEU A 99 6.84 -6.64 -10.02
CA LEU A 99 5.75 -6.35 -10.96
C LEU A 99 5.17 -7.65 -11.53
N LEU A 100 6.02 -8.63 -11.84
CA LEU A 100 5.60 -9.96 -12.28
C LEU A 100 4.78 -10.68 -11.20
N ALA A 101 5.20 -10.61 -9.93
CA ALA A 101 4.44 -11.20 -8.83
C ALA A 101 3.07 -10.52 -8.63
N VAL A 102 3.04 -9.18 -8.67
CA VAL A 102 1.79 -8.41 -8.57
C VAL A 102 0.84 -8.75 -9.73
N ARG A 103 1.36 -8.84 -10.95
CA ARG A 103 0.62 -9.29 -12.14
C ARG A 103 -0.05 -10.65 -11.92
N GLY A 104 0.73 -11.63 -11.51
CA GLY A 104 0.22 -12.98 -11.23
C GLY A 104 -0.86 -12.99 -10.16
N LEU A 105 -0.68 -12.21 -9.08
CA LEU A 105 -1.69 -12.09 -8.01
C LEU A 105 -2.97 -11.41 -8.45
N CYS A 106 -2.88 -10.44 -9.36
CA CYS A 106 -4.05 -9.76 -9.92
C CYS A 106 -4.74 -10.56 -11.04
N GLY A 107 -4.27 -11.76 -11.37
CA GLY A 107 -4.78 -12.54 -12.51
C GLY A 107 -4.52 -11.87 -13.86
N LEU A 108 -3.55 -10.95 -13.90
CA LEU A 108 -3.15 -10.22 -15.10
C LEU A 108 -2.00 -11.02 -15.75
N ASP A 109 -2.37 -12.05 -16.51
CA ASP A 109 -1.42 -12.71 -17.40
C ASP A 109 -0.81 -11.70 -18.38
N ALA A 110 0.43 -11.99 -18.81
CA ALA A 110 1.34 -11.12 -19.56
C ALA A 110 0.68 -10.21 -20.61
N ALA A 111 0.14 -9.07 -20.17
CA ALA A 111 -0.17 -7.97 -21.06
C ALA A 111 1.17 -7.41 -21.56
N PRO A 112 1.36 -7.21 -22.88
CA PRO A 112 2.68 -6.96 -23.46
C PRO A 112 3.28 -5.60 -23.08
N SER A 113 2.60 -4.75 -22.30
CA SER A 113 3.13 -3.48 -21.83
C SER A 113 2.57 -3.05 -20.46
N ASP A 114 3.38 -2.28 -19.72
CA ASP A 114 3.01 -1.68 -18.43
C ASP A 114 1.77 -0.77 -18.53
N ALA A 115 1.53 -0.16 -19.70
CA ALA A 115 0.36 0.67 -19.95
C ALA A 115 -0.94 -0.15 -19.96
N ALA A 116 -0.92 -1.37 -20.52
CA ALA A 116 -2.08 -2.25 -20.54
C ALA A 116 -2.41 -2.78 -19.13
N LEU A 117 -1.38 -3.01 -18.30
CA LEU A 117 -1.55 -3.34 -16.89
C LEU A 117 -2.21 -2.20 -16.11
N LEU A 118 -1.71 -0.97 -16.27
CA LEU A 118 -2.27 0.18 -15.55
C LEU A 118 -3.74 0.40 -15.92
N ALA A 119 -4.10 0.20 -17.19
CA ALA A 119 -5.49 0.28 -17.65
C ALA A 119 -6.38 -0.80 -17.01
N SER A 120 -5.92 -2.05 -16.94
CA SER A 120 -6.71 -3.14 -16.33
C SER A 120 -6.83 -3.02 -14.81
N VAL A 121 -5.78 -2.54 -14.14
CA VAL A 121 -5.80 -2.22 -12.71
C VAL A 121 -6.77 -1.06 -12.45
N GLU A 122 -6.74 -0.01 -13.26
CA GLU A 122 -7.68 1.11 -13.14
C GLU A 122 -9.14 0.65 -13.32
N GLU A 123 -9.41 -0.22 -14.30
CA GLU A 123 -10.73 -0.78 -14.55
C GLU A 123 -11.21 -1.67 -13.38
N THR A 124 -10.32 -2.51 -12.84
CA THR A 124 -10.61 -3.35 -11.67
C THR A 124 -10.89 -2.51 -10.42
N LEU A 125 -10.10 -1.47 -10.19
CA LEU A 125 -10.30 -0.52 -9.08
C LEU A 125 -11.60 0.28 -9.23
N LYS A 126 -12.00 0.63 -10.45
CA LYS A 126 -13.30 1.26 -10.72
C LYS A 126 -14.46 0.32 -10.41
N ALA A 127 -14.35 -0.96 -10.78
CA ALA A 127 -15.37 -1.96 -10.51
C ALA A 127 -15.51 -2.27 -9.00
N ALA A 128 -14.40 -2.27 -8.26
CA ALA A 128 -14.39 -2.57 -6.83
C ALA A 128 -14.84 -1.39 -5.93
N ASN A 129 -14.74 -0.15 -6.40
CA ASN A 129 -15.11 1.06 -5.65
C ASN A 129 -16.43 1.70 -6.14
N GLY A 130 -17.29 0.92 -6.80
CA GLY A 130 -18.62 1.35 -7.23
C GLY A 130 -19.53 1.82 -6.10
#